data_AF-A0A4S2L2Q3-F1
#
_entry.id   AF-A0A4S2L2Q3-F1
#
_cell.length_a   1.000
_cell.length_b   1.000
_cell.length_c   1.000
_cell.angle_alpha   90.00
_cell.angle_beta   90.00
_cell.angle_gamma   90.00
#
_symmetry.space_group_name_H-M   'P 1'
#
loop_
_entity.id
_entity.type
_entity.pdbx_description
1 polymer ?
#
loop_
_entity_poly.entity_id
_entity_poly.type
_entity_poly.pdbx_seq_one_letter_code
_entity_poly.pdbx_strand_id
1 'polypeptide(L)' 'EDIGGRTVCFGSIVPDPAIRNVDMVLGMTFMEHFLTMFDQEVKKVGFQPRVC' A
#
# COMPACT_ATOMS: atom_id res chain seq x y z
N GLU A 1 6.65 29.79 23.50
CA GLU A 1 5.90 28.72 24.19
C GLU A 1 5.54 27.67 23.17
N ASP A 2 6.11 26.48 23.31
CA ASP A 2 5.93 25.32 22.43
C ASP A 2 4.62 24.61 22.82
N ILE A 3 3.56 24.88 22.06
CA ILE A 3 2.22 24.33 22.32
C ILE A 3 2.17 22.93 21.69
N GLY A 4 2.69 21.95 22.43
CA GLY A 4 2.17 20.58 22.50
C GLY A 4 2.11 19.79 21.19
N GLY A 5 3.24 19.20 20.79
CA GLY A 5 3.37 17.78 20.43
C GLY A 5 2.22 17.08 19.70
N ARG A 6 1.64 17.70 18.67
CA ARG A 6 0.59 17.07 17.87
C ARG A 6 1.26 16.24 16.78
N THR A 7 1.32 14.92 16.96
CA THR A 7 1.79 14.01 15.92
C THR A 7 0.89 14.14 14.70
N VAL A 8 1.42 14.67 13.60
CA VAL A 8 0.71 14.75 12.32
C VAL A 8 1.02 13.48 11.54
N CYS A 9 -0.01 12.69 11.25
CA CYS A 9 0.11 11.52 10.40
C CYS A 9 -0.15 11.92 8.94
N PHE A 10 0.67 11.43 8.03
CA PHE A 10 0.43 11.53 6.60
C PHE A 10 -0.28 10.27 6.10
N GLY A 11 -1.26 10.44 5.22
CA GLY A 11 -1.90 9.31 4.55
C GLY A 11 -0.97 8.69 3.52
N SER A 12 -1.06 7.36 3.35
CA SER A 12 -0.26 6.62 2.35
C SER A 12 -0.98 6.41 1.02
N ILE A 13 -2.24 6.85 0.90
CA ILE A 13 -3.01 6.83 -0.35
C ILE A 13 -2.92 8.24 -0.96
N VAL A 14 -2.26 8.34 -2.11
CA VAL A 14 -2.01 9.61 -2.79
C VAL A 14 -2.35 9.50 -4.28
N PRO A 15 -2.84 10.59 -4.91
CA PRO A 15 -2.97 10.64 -6.36
C PRO A 15 -1.58 10.67 -7.00
N ASP A 16 -1.31 9.74 -7.91
CA ASP A 16 -0.06 9.70 -8.68
C ASP A 16 -0.34 10.16 -10.13
N PRO A 17 0.20 11.31 -10.57
CA PRO A 17 -0.01 11.82 -11.93
C PRO A 17 0.65 10.97 -13.02
N ALA A 18 1.56 10.05 -12.67
CA ALA A 18 2.12 9.09 -13.61
C ALA A 18 1.13 7.97 -13.97
N ILE A 19 0.15 7.70 -13.10
CA ILE A 19 -0.92 6.73 -13.34
C ILE A 19 -2.06 7.43 -14.09
N ARG A 20 -2.07 7.27 -15.41
CA ARG A 20 -2.98 7.99 -16.31
C ARG A 20 -4.33 7.29 -16.54
N ASN A 21 -4.52 6.12 -15.94
CA ASN A 21 -5.68 5.26 -16.15
C ASN A 21 -6.49 5.10 -14.84
N VAL A 22 -7.59 4.34 -14.88
CA VAL A 22 -8.40 3.93 -13.70
C VAL A 22 -7.65 2.90 -12.81
N ASP A 23 -6.39 2.64 -13.11
CA ASP A 23 -5.58 1.64 -12.43
C ASP A 23 -5.02 2.19 -11.12
N MET A 24 -4.66 1.30 -10.20
CA MET A 24 -4.08 1.65 -8.90
C MET A 24 -2.81 0.85 -8.65
N VAL A 25 -1.85 1.46 -7.97
CA VAL A 25 -0.63 0.77 -7.52
C VAL A 25 -0.80 0.33 -6.07
N LEU A 26 -0.75 -0.98 -5.85
CA LEU A 26 -0.74 -1.58 -4.53
C LEU A 26 0.70 -1.63 -4.00
N GLY A 27 1.10 -0.58 -3.29
CA GLY A 27 2.45 -0.41 -2.73
C GLY A 27 2.65 -1.04 -1.35
N MET A 28 3.64 -0.52 -0.61
CA MET A 28 4.03 -1.07 0.70
C MET A 28 2.89 -1.15 1.70
N THR A 29 2.02 -0.12 1.77
CA THR A 29 0.85 -0.14 2.66
C THR A 29 -0.04 -1.36 2.44
N PHE A 30 -0.20 -1.83 1.19
CA PHE A 30 -0.94 -3.05 0.93
C PHE A 30 -0.16 -4.30 1.36
N MET A 31 1.14 -4.36 1.04
CA MET A 31 2.00 -5.52 1.36
C MET A 31 2.29 -5.69 2.87
N GLU A 32 2.13 -4.64 3.66
CA GLU A 32 2.20 -4.68 5.13
C GLU A 32 1.02 -5.44 5.74
N HIS A 33 -0.12 -5.49 5.06
CA HIS A 33 -1.32 -6.21 5.51
C HIS A 33 -1.50 -7.59 4.85
N PHE A 34 -0.89 -7.81 3.68
CA PHE A 34 -1.04 -9.05 2.92
C PHE A 34 0.30 -9.66 2.54
N LEU A 35 0.43 -10.98 2.71
CA LEU A 35 1.44 -11.76 2.01
C LEU A 35 1.04 -11.84 0.54
N THR A 36 1.96 -11.45 -0.34
CA THR A 36 1.78 -11.43 -1.79
C THR A 36 2.63 -12.51 -2.43
N MET A 37 2.02 -13.44 -3.15
CA MET A 37 2.71 -14.47 -3.92
C MET A 37 2.60 -14.16 -5.42
N PHE A 38 3.75 -14.07 -6.10
CA PHE A 38 3.83 -13.86 -7.53
C PHE A 38 4.13 -15.18 -8.22
N ASP A 39 3.10 -15.80 -8.79
CA ASP A 39 3.24 -17.06 -9.50
C ASP A 39 3.50 -16.79 -10.99
N GLN A 40 4.74 -17.02 -11.40
CA GLN A 40 5.16 -16.81 -12.78
C GLN A 40 4.71 -17.93 -13.73
N GLU A 41 4.39 -19.11 -13.23
CA GLU A 41 3.98 -20.25 -14.04
C GLU A 41 2.54 -20.08 -14.48
N VAL A 42 1.63 -19.80 -13.53
CA VAL A 42 0.21 -19.59 -13.83
C VAL A 42 -0.15 -18.12 -14.12
N LYS A 43 0.82 -17.22 -14.08
CA LYS A 43 0.67 -15.76 -14.34
C LYS A 43 -0.42 -15.12 -13.45
N LYS A 44 -0.39 -15.44 -12.16
CA LYS A 44 -1.36 -14.92 -11.17
C LYS A 44 -0.66 -14.37 -9.94
N VAL A 45 -1.39 -13.54 -9.21
CA VAL A 45 -0.98 -13.02 -7.91
C VAL A 45 -1.94 -13.53 -6.84
N GLY A 46 -1.41 -14.10 -5.78
CA GLY A 46 -2.16 -14.56 -4.61
C GLY A 46 -2.00 -13.61 -3.43
N PHE A 47 -3.06 -13.42 -2.66
CA PHE A 47 -3.07 -12.58 -1.46
C PHE A 47 -3.56 -13.39 -0.26
N GLN A 48 -2.82 -13.31 0.84
CA GLN A 48 -3.23 -13.87 2.13
C GLN A 48 -3.04 -12.80 3.21
N PRO A 49 -4.06 -12.52 4.04
CA PRO A 49 -3.88 -11.60 5.17
C PRO A 49 -2.71 -12.05 6.05
N ARG A 50 -1.85 -11.11 6.43
CA ARG A 50 -0.88 -11.35 7.49
C ARG A 50 -1.64 -11.44 8.81
N VAL A 51 -1.37 -12.48 9.59
CA VAL A 51 -1.78 -12.54 11.00
C VAL A 51 -0.65 -11.88 11.78
N CYS A 52 -0.96 -10.79 12.46
CA CYS A 52 -0.03 -10.07 13.33
C CYS A 52 0.07 -10.74 14.70
#